data_AF-A0A2I1R361-F1
#
_entry.id   AF-A0A2I1R361-F1
#
_cell.length_a   1.000
_cell.length_b   1.000
_cell.length_c   1.000
_cell.angle_alpha   90.00
_cell.angle_beta   90.00
_cell.angle_gamma   90.00
#
_symmetry.space_group_name_H-M   'P 1'
#
loop_
_entity.id
_entity.type
_entity.pdbx_description
1 polymer ?
#
loop_
_entity_poly.entity_id
_entity_poly.type
_entity_poly.pdbx_seq_one_letter_code
_entity_poly.pdbx_strand_id
1 'polypeptide(L)'
;MGVYMMTLWWHSRGDEAANAELADILTARGFLDATADMSVSRDRSAAVHAATEDDTARELLAQWCIKTRARRGGAGVQHPLHWLSRATAAMAAETDPDAVNRQHRLVFDMVTNLPPTDAADPAVSKQIAEHFHTYNTHAIHQGRSPGR
;
A
#
# COMPACT_ATOMS: atom_id res chain seq x y z
N MET A 1 -7.82 6.57 4.99
CA MET A 1 -7.45 5.48 4.05
C MET A 1 -6.13 5.77 3.33
N GLY A 2 -6.01 6.83 2.52
CA GLY A 2 -4.80 7.07 1.71
C GLY A 2 -3.47 7.11 2.48
N VAL A 3 -3.40 7.82 3.61
CA VAL A 3 -2.16 7.90 4.44
C VAL A 3 -1.82 6.53 5.06
N TYR A 4 -2.81 5.83 5.61
CA TYR A 4 -2.64 4.50 6.21
C TYR A 4 -2.00 3.51 5.23
N MET A 5 -2.60 3.40 4.04
CA MET A 5 -2.14 2.50 3.00
C MET A 5 -0.76 2.90 2.46
N MET A 6 -0.53 4.19 2.24
CA MET A 6 0.76 4.71 1.79
C MET A 6 1.87 4.48 2.81
N THR A 7 1.56 4.62 4.11
CA THR A 7 2.51 4.38 5.20
C THR A 7 2.93 2.92 5.25
N LEU A 8 1.97 1.99 5.22
CA LEU A 8 2.26 0.56 5.20
C LEU A 8 3.02 0.15 3.93
N TRP A 9 2.68 0.74 2.79
CA TRP A 9 3.37 0.48 1.54
C TRP A 9 4.85 0.87 1.62
N TRP A 10 5.15 2.11 2.03
CA TRP A 10 6.54 2.56 2.19
C TRP A 10 7.30 1.73 3.22
N HIS A 11 6.64 1.38 4.32
CA HIS A 11 7.22 0.55 5.36
C HIS A 11 7.66 -0.82 4.83
N SER A 12 6.81 -1.47 4.03
CA SER A 12 7.07 -2.79 3.44
C SER A 12 8.32 -2.86 2.55
N ARG A 13 8.86 -1.70 2.14
CA ARG A 13 10.03 -1.61 1.27
C ARG A 13 11.36 -1.76 2.03
N GLY A 14 11.32 -2.01 3.34
CA GLY A 14 12.50 -2.30 4.15
C GLY A 14 13.52 -1.18 4.17
N ASP A 15 13.08 0.07 4.02
CA ASP A 15 13.98 1.22 4.21
C ASP A 15 14.28 1.35 5.70
N GLU A 16 15.47 0.95 6.13
CA GLU A 16 15.81 0.97 7.55
C GLU A 16 15.72 2.38 8.15
N ALA A 17 16.17 3.41 7.42
CA ALA A 17 16.13 4.79 7.88
C ALA A 17 14.70 5.34 7.94
N ALA A 18 13.89 5.09 6.91
CA ALA A 18 12.48 5.50 6.93
C ALA A 18 11.67 4.70 7.97
N ASN A 19 11.97 3.42 8.16
CA ASN A 19 11.32 2.58 9.15
C ASN A 19 11.69 2.97 10.58
N ALA A 20 12.93 3.40 10.82
CA ALA A 20 13.34 3.99 12.09
C ALA A 20 12.56 5.30 12.35
N GLU A 21 12.50 6.21 11.37
CA GLU A 21 11.72 7.44 11.50
C GLU A 21 10.22 7.18 11.74
N LEU A 22 9.66 6.15 11.10
CA LEU A 22 8.29 5.73 11.34
C LEU A 22 8.11 5.20 12.77
N ALA A 23 9.08 4.44 13.29
CA ALA A 23 9.07 3.94 14.67
C ALA A 23 9.05 5.11 15.65
N ASP A 24 9.91 6.10 15.43
CA ASP A 24 10.02 7.29 16.26
C ASP A 24 8.70 8.06 16.28
N ILE A 25 8.06 8.27 15.12
CA ILE A 25 6.76 8.95 15.03
C ILE A 25 5.70 8.19 15.85
N LEU A 26 5.60 6.86 15.67
CA LEU A 26 4.60 6.06 16.36
C LEU A 26 4.86 5.99 17.88
N THR A 27 6.13 5.90 18.29
CA THR A 27 6.54 5.80 19.69
C THR A 27 6.36 7.13 20.42
N ALA A 28 6.81 8.24 19.83
CA ALA A 28 6.67 9.59 20.40
C ALA A 28 5.20 10.00 20.59
N ARG A 29 4.29 9.41 19.81
CA ARG A 29 2.84 9.63 19.90
C ARG A 29 2.10 8.58 20.74
N GLY A 30 2.80 7.54 21.20
CA GLY A 30 2.23 6.49 22.05
C GLY A 30 1.44 5.40 21.32
N PHE A 31 1.58 5.28 20.00
CA PHE A 31 0.96 4.21 19.19
C PHE A 31 1.77 2.92 19.15
N LEU A 32 3.05 2.99 19.53
CA LEU A 32 3.96 1.85 19.58
C LEU A 32 4.78 1.93 20.88
N ASP A 33 5.05 0.79 21.50
CA ASP A 33 6.02 0.69 22.58
C ASP A 33 7.43 0.84 21.99
N ALA A 34 8.34 1.55 22.68
CA ALA A 34 9.74 1.72 22.29
C ALA A 34 10.49 0.37 22.20
N THR A 35 9.98 -0.68 22.84
CA THR A 35 10.52 -2.04 22.80
C THR A 35 9.87 -2.93 21.73
N ALA A 36 8.85 -2.43 21.03
CA ALA A 36 8.12 -3.22 20.05
C ALA A 36 9.00 -3.51 18.82
N ASP A 37 9.09 -4.79 18.48
CA ASP A 37 9.85 -5.22 17.31
C ASP A 37 9.17 -4.75 16.02
N MET A 38 9.86 -3.85 15.34
CA MET A 38 9.57 -3.32 14.03
C MET A 38 9.67 -4.39 12.90
N SER A 39 9.78 -5.67 13.20
CA SER A 39 9.67 -6.79 12.26
C SER A 39 8.25 -7.37 12.15
N VAL A 40 7.36 -7.13 13.14
CA VAL A 40 6.05 -7.80 13.23
C VAL A 40 4.96 -7.00 12.49
N SER A 41 4.43 -7.61 11.42
CA SER A 41 3.49 -6.99 10.49
C SER A 41 2.15 -6.56 11.11
N ARG A 42 1.62 -7.29 12.09
CA ARG A 42 0.25 -7.10 12.60
C ARG A 42 0.13 -5.93 13.58
N ASP A 43 1.00 -5.89 14.58
CA ASP A 43 0.97 -4.85 15.62
C ASP A 43 1.31 -3.48 15.04
N ARG A 44 2.23 -3.44 14.06
CA ARG A 44 2.49 -2.22 13.30
C ARG A 44 1.29 -1.78 12.47
N SER A 45 0.61 -2.71 11.79
CA SER A 45 -0.58 -2.35 11.01
C SER A 45 -1.64 -1.71 11.89
N ALA A 46 -1.85 -2.24 13.10
CA ALA A 46 -2.75 -1.66 14.08
C ALA A 46 -2.29 -0.28 14.58
N ALA A 47 -0.99 -0.12 14.89
CA ALA A 47 -0.42 1.15 15.33
C ALA A 47 -0.53 2.25 14.26
N VAL A 48 -0.22 1.93 13.00
CA VAL A 48 -0.36 2.86 11.87
C VAL A 48 -1.84 3.16 11.64
N HIS A 49 -2.74 2.18 11.79
CA HIS A 49 -4.18 2.42 11.69
C HIS A 49 -4.65 3.43 12.73
N ALA A 50 -4.36 3.20 14.01
CA ALA A 50 -4.69 4.10 15.10
C ALA A 50 -4.06 5.50 14.91
N ALA A 51 -2.80 5.57 14.48
CA ALA A 51 -2.13 6.83 14.18
C ALA A 51 -2.76 7.60 13.02
N THR A 52 -3.45 6.93 12.09
CA THR A 52 -4.18 7.60 11.01
C THR A 52 -5.59 8.07 11.39
N GLU A 53 -6.10 7.64 12.53
CA GLU A 53 -7.34 8.16 13.13
C GLU A 53 -7.09 9.44 13.96
N ASP A 54 -5.85 9.66 14.41
CA ASP A 54 -5.41 10.91 15.05
C ASP A 54 -4.95 11.94 14.00
N ASP A 55 -5.54 13.15 14.00
CA ASP A 55 -5.28 14.14 12.95
C ASP A 55 -3.81 14.60 12.91
N THR A 56 -3.18 14.80 14.07
CA THR A 56 -1.78 15.23 14.17
C THR A 56 -0.83 14.14 13.70
N ALA A 57 -1.03 12.90 14.13
CA ALA A 57 -0.21 11.78 13.70
C ALA A 57 -0.44 11.45 12.22
N ARG A 58 -1.66 11.59 11.71
CA ARG A 58 -1.96 11.45 10.29
C ARG A 58 -1.17 12.46 9.44
N GLU A 59 -1.06 13.71 9.89
CA GLU A 59 -0.27 14.72 9.18
C GLU A 59 1.23 14.39 9.20
N LEU A 60 1.76 13.95 10.34
CA LEU A 60 3.15 13.49 10.46
C LEU A 60 3.42 12.28 9.55
N LEU A 61 2.50 11.32 9.48
CA LEU A 61 2.60 10.17 8.58
C LEU A 61 2.53 10.59 7.10
N ALA A 62 1.72 11.59 6.76
CA ALA A 62 1.67 12.13 5.40
C ALA A 62 2.99 12.81 5.02
N GLN A 63 3.56 13.62 5.92
CA GLN A 63 4.87 14.25 5.72
C GLN A 63 5.99 13.22 5.63
N TRP A 64 5.96 12.18 6.47
CA TRP A 64 6.88 11.05 6.41
C TRP A 64 6.80 10.33 5.05
N CYS A 65 5.61 10.09 4.51
CA CYS A 65 5.42 9.51 3.17
C CYS A 65 6.05 10.38 2.08
N ILE A 66 5.88 11.70 2.15
CA ILE A 66 6.48 12.66 1.20
C ILE A 66 8.01 12.66 1.32
N LYS A 67 8.54 12.69 2.55
CA LYS A 67 9.98 12.69 2.83
C LYS A 67 10.63 11.38 2.35
N THR A 68 9.99 10.24 2.64
CA THR A 68 10.45 8.92 2.21
C THR A 68 10.46 8.82 0.69
N ARG A 69 9.41 9.35 0.03
CA ARG A 69 9.34 9.47 -1.43
C ARG A 69 10.49 10.30 -2.01
N ALA A 70 10.75 11.48 -1.46
CA ALA A 70 11.81 12.38 -1.92
C ALA A 70 13.20 11.77 -1.70
N ARG A 71 13.44 11.13 -0.53
CA ARG A 71 14.72 10.49 -0.18
C ARG A 71 15.09 9.36 -1.14
N ARG A 72 14.10 8.58 -1.58
CA ARG A 72 14.33 7.49 -2.54
C ARG A 72 14.52 7.96 -3.97
N GLY A 73 14.53 9.28 -4.20
CA GLY A 73 14.65 9.91 -5.50
C GLY A 73 13.37 9.69 -6.31
N GLY A 74 12.91 10.70 -7.02
CA GLY A 74 11.78 10.62 -7.95
C GLY A 74 11.91 9.60 -9.09
N ALA A 75 12.87 8.67 -9.03
CA ALA A 75 13.09 7.56 -9.96
C ALA A 75 13.35 6.19 -9.28
N GLY A 76 13.36 6.12 -7.93
CA GLY A 76 13.62 4.90 -7.14
C GLY A 76 12.40 4.35 -6.40
N VAL A 77 11.25 5.03 -6.50
CA VAL A 77 9.95 4.34 -6.43
C VAL A 77 10.00 3.30 -7.53
N GLN A 78 9.88 2.01 -7.21
CA GLN A 78 9.51 1.07 -8.25
C GLN A 78 8.21 1.61 -8.84
N HIS A 79 8.32 2.18 -10.05
CA HIS A 79 7.24 2.79 -10.81
C HIS A 79 5.97 1.97 -10.61
N PRO A 80 4.76 2.57 -10.56
CA PRO A 80 3.55 1.82 -10.25
C PRO A 80 3.41 0.51 -11.04
N LEU A 81 3.94 0.47 -12.26
CA LEU A 81 4.19 -0.74 -13.06
C LEU A 81 4.82 -1.92 -12.32
N HIS A 82 5.94 -1.74 -11.61
CA HIS A 82 6.70 -2.84 -11.02
C HIS A 82 5.92 -3.54 -9.90
N TRP A 83 5.21 -2.78 -9.06
CA TRP A 83 4.41 -3.37 -8.00
C TRP A 83 3.07 -3.90 -8.57
N LEU A 84 2.42 -3.18 -9.49
CA LEU A 84 1.17 -3.62 -10.11
C LEU A 84 1.39 -4.95 -10.82
N SER A 85 2.47 -5.06 -11.59
CA SER A 85 2.84 -6.30 -12.28
C SER A 85 3.03 -7.46 -11.30
N ARG A 86 3.73 -7.23 -10.17
CA ARG A 86 3.93 -8.26 -9.15
C ARG A 86 2.63 -8.62 -8.41
N ALA A 87 1.78 -7.64 -8.12
CA ALA A 87 0.48 -7.87 -7.51
C ALA A 87 -0.48 -8.59 -8.47
N THR A 88 -0.45 -8.29 -9.76
CA THR A 88 -1.22 -9.03 -10.77
C THR A 88 -0.75 -10.47 -10.87
N ALA A 89 0.57 -10.69 -10.93
CA ALA A 89 1.14 -12.04 -10.97
C ALA A 89 0.81 -12.85 -9.70
N ALA A 90 0.90 -12.24 -8.52
CA ALA A 90 0.56 -12.89 -7.26
C ALA A 90 -0.94 -13.21 -7.17
N MET A 91 -1.81 -12.32 -7.64
CA MET A 91 -3.25 -12.59 -7.67
C MET A 91 -3.58 -13.74 -8.63
N ALA A 92 -2.97 -13.75 -9.83
CA ALA A 92 -3.22 -14.80 -10.82
C ALA A 92 -2.82 -16.20 -10.31
N ALA A 93 -1.85 -16.27 -9.39
CA ALA A 93 -1.42 -17.52 -8.77
C ALA A 93 -2.22 -17.87 -7.49
N GLU A 94 -3.04 -16.95 -6.98
CA GLU A 94 -3.78 -17.13 -5.73
C GLU A 94 -5.06 -17.94 -5.95
N THR A 95 -5.35 -18.84 -5.01
CA THR A 95 -6.50 -19.75 -5.04
C THR A 95 -7.51 -19.45 -3.93
N ASP A 96 -7.10 -18.77 -2.85
CA ASP A 96 -8.01 -18.29 -1.82
C ASP A 96 -8.82 -17.07 -2.33
N PRO A 97 -10.15 -17.19 -2.48
CA PRO A 97 -11.00 -16.08 -2.93
C PRO A 97 -10.93 -14.86 -2.01
N ASP A 98 -10.76 -15.05 -0.70
CA ASP A 98 -10.70 -13.93 0.23
C ASP A 98 -9.35 -13.22 0.15
N ALA A 99 -8.26 -13.94 -0.12
CA ALA A 99 -6.96 -13.34 -0.42
C ALA A 99 -6.98 -12.51 -1.70
N VAL A 100 -7.58 -13.03 -2.78
CA VAL A 100 -7.80 -12.30 -4.03
C VAL A 100 -8.58 -11.01 -3.79
N ASN A 101 -9.68 -11.08 -3.03
CA ASN A 101 -10.50 -9.91 -2.70
C ASN A 101 -9.77 -8.87 -1.85
N ARG A 102 -9.01 -9.31 -0.84
CA ARG A 102 -8.16 -8.42 -0.03
C ARG A 102 -7.17 -7.70 -0.92
N GLN A 103 -6.44 -8.44 -1.77
CA GLN A 103 -5.43 -7.88 -2.64
C GLN A 103 -6.01 -6.90 -3.67
N HIS A 104 -7.14 -7.24 -4.29
CA HIS A 104 -7.83 -6.35 -5.23
C HIS A 104 -8.25 -5.04 -4.57
N ARG A 105 -8.78 -5.07 -3.34
CA ARG A 105 -9.14 -3.84 -2.59
C ARG A 105 -7.93 -2.95 -2.32
N LEU A 106 -6.79 -3.54 -1.97
CA LEU A 106 -5.55 -2.78 -1.73
C LEU A 106 -5.08 -2.10 -3.02
N VAL A 107 -5.15 -2.80 -4.16
CA VAL A 107 -4.82 -2.23 -5.47
C VAL A 107 -5.79 -1.13 -5.87
N PHE A 108 -7.10 -1.35 -5.69
CA PHE A 108 -8.13 -0.36 -5.98
C PHE A 108 -7.91 0.94 -5.19
N ASP A 109 -7.79 0.84 -3.87
CA ASP A 109 -7.56 2.02 -3.02
C ASP A 109 -6.31 2.78 -3.45
N MET A 110 -5.22 2.08 -3.75
CA MET A 110 -4.00 2.73 -4.17
C MET A 110 -4.11 3.38 -5.56
N VAL A 111 -4.75 2.72 -6.53
CA VAL A 111 -5.00 3.28 -7.86
C VAL A 111 -5.83 4.56 -7.77
N THR A 112 -6.86 4.58 -6.92
CA THR A 112 -7.69 5.78 -6.72
C THR A 112 -6.96 6.92 -6.02
N ASN A 113 -5.85 6.64 -5.34
CA ASN A 113 -5.01 7.63 -4.67
C ASN A 113 -3.66 7.85 -5.40
N LEU A 114 -3.54 7.42 -6.66
CA LEU A 114 -2.33 7.67 -7.44
C LEU A 114 -2.12 9.17 -7.66
N PRO A 115 -0.87 9.66 -7.59
CA PRO A 115 -0.55 11.01 -8.01
C PRO A 115 -1.01 11.26 -9.46
N PRO A 116 -1.51 12.46 -9.80
CA PRO A 116 -1.96 12.76 -11.17
C PRO A 116 -0.92 12.48 -12.26
N THR A 117 0.37 12.66 -11.94
CA THR A 117 1.49 12.36 -12.85
C THR A 117 1.62 10.87 -13.18
N ASP A 118 1.34 10.02 -12.19
CA ASP A 118 1.48 8.56 -12.30
C ASP A 118 0.20 7.95 -12.90
N ALA A 119 -0.95 8.54 -12.60
CA ALA A 119 -2.24 8.20 -13.22
C ALA A 119 -2.29 8.55 -14.71
N ALA A 120 -1.58 9.61 -15.13
CA ALA A 120 -1.45 10.01 -16.53
C ALA A 120 -0.49 9.11 -17.34
N ASP A 121 0.23 8.19 -16.70
CA ASP A 121 1.14 7.27 -17.38
C ASP A 121 0.33 6.15 -18.10
N PRO A 122 0.45 6.02 -19.44
CA PRO A 122 -0.28 5.00 -20.21
C PRO A 122 0.10 3.56 -19.86
N ALA A 123 1.34 3.32 -19.46
CA ALA A 123 1.80 2.01 -19.05
C ALA A 123 1.22 1.62 -17.69
N VAL A 124 1.10 2.58 -16.76
CA VAL A 124 0.38 2.37 -15.49
C VAL A 124 -1.09 2.03 -15.77
N SER A 125 -1.75 2.79 -16.65
CA SER A 125 -3.13 2.53 -17.06
C SER A 125 -3.33 1.13 -17.64
N LYS A 126 -2.41 0.67 -18.50
CA LYS A 126 -2.43 -0.69 -19.06
C LYS A 126 -2.31 -1.76 -17.97
N GLN A 127 -1.39 -1.57 -17.03
CA GLN A 127 -1.17 -2.55 -15.97
C GLN A 127 -2.33 -2.61 -14.96
N ILE A 128 -3.00 -1.48 -14.71
CA ILE A 128 -4.27 -1.44 -13.97
C ILE A 128 -5.33 -2.27 -14.69
N ALA A 129 -5.51 -2.08 -16.00
CA ALA A 129 -6.49 -2.85 -16.77
C ALA A 129 -6.22 -4.37 -16.70
N GLU A 130 -4.95 -4.79 -16.81
CA GLU A 130 -4.56 -6.21 -16.66
C GLU A 130 -4.89 -6.76 -15.27
N HIS A 131 -4.68 -5.97 -14.22
CA HIS A 131 -5.02 -6.36 -12.85
C HIS A 131 -6.53 -6.59 -12.66
N PHE A 132 -7.35 -5.66 -13.14
CA PHE A 132 -8.81 -5.76 -13.04
C PHE A 132 -9.36 -6.90 -13.91
N HIS A 133 -8.76 -7.13 -15.08
CA HIS A 133 -9.10 -8.29 -15.91
C HIS A 133 -8.82 -9.61 -15.17
N THR A 134 -7.66 -9.72 -14.54
CA THR A 134 -7.26 -10.90 -13.75
C THR A 134 -8.25 -11.15 -12.61
N TYR A 135 -8.60 -10.11 -11.85
CA TYR A 135 -9.60 -10.19 -10.79
C TYR A 135 -10.97 -10.65 -11.31
N ASN A 136 -11.45 -10.08 -12.41
CA ASN A 136 -12.73 -10.47 -13.01
C ASN A 136 -12.75 -11.93 -13.46
N THR A 137 -11.64 -12.46 -13.95
CA THR A 137 -11.50 -13.88 -14.29
C THR A 137 -11.67 -14.76 -13.04
N HIS A 138 -11.05 -14.41 -11.92
CA HIS A 138 -11.28 -15.12 -10.65
C HIS A 138 -12.74 -15.02 -10.19
N ALA A 139 -13.38 -13.85 -10.28
CA ALA A 139 -14.78 -13.66 -9.91
C ALA A 139 -15.73 -14.55 -10.73
N ILE A 140 -15.51 -14.62 -12.05
CA ILE A 140 -16.28 -15.47 -12.97
C ILE A 140 -16.11 -16.95 -12.62
N HIS A 141 -14.87 -17.41 -12.36
CA HIS A 141 -14.61 -18.80 -11.95
C HIS A 141 -15.20 -19.18 -10.59
N GLN A 142 -15.48 -18.20 -9.73
CA GLN A 142 -16.14 -18.38 -8.44
C GLN A 142 -17.68 -18.31 -8.52
N GLY A 143 -18.26 -18.23 -9.73
CA GLY A 143 -19.71 -18.12 -9.91
C GLY A 143 -20.29 -16.78 -9.43
N ARG A 144 -19.46 -15.78 -9.17
CA ARG A 144 -19.89 -14.42 -8.82
C ARG A 144 -19.86 -13.57 -10.10
N SER A 145 -21.03 -13.05 -10.51
CA SER A 145 -21.08 -12.10 -11.62
C SER A 145 -20.17 -10.90 -11.32
N PRO A 146 -19.36 -10.43 -12.29
CA PRO A 146 -18.60 -9.19 -12.13
C PRO A 146 -19.58 -8.05 -11.86
N GLY A 147 -19.39 -7.35 -10.73
CA GLY A 147 -20.23 -6.22 -10.36
C GLY A 147 -20.19 -5.14 -11.43
N ARG A 148 -21.38 -4.74 -11.90
CA ARG A 148 -21.61 -3.62 -12.82
C ARG A 148 -21.23 -2.28 -12.22
#